data_AF-A0A969R5N9-F1
#
_entry.id   AF-A0A969R5N9-F1
#
_cell.length_a   1.000
_cell.length_b   1.000
_cell.length_c   1.000
_cell.angle_alpha   90.00
_cell.angle_beta   90.00
_cell.angle_gamma   90.00
#
_symmetry.space_group_name_H-M   'P 1'
#
loop_
_entity.id
_entity.type
_entity.pdbx_description
1 polymer ?
#
loop_
_entity_poly.entity_id
_entity_poly.type
_entity_poly.pdbx_seq_one_letter_code
_entity_poly.pdbx_strand_id
1 'polypeptide(L)' 'MYYNLRRQGITVRNTIDCCIAASAIEHNLLLLHIDRDFEAIAQETSLNQIRLN' A
#
# COMPACT_ATOMS: atom_id res chain seq x y z
N MET A 1 -2.02 -6.24 7.70
CA MET A 1 -2.00 -4.98 6.92
C MET A 1 -3.34 -4.25 6.98
N TYR A 2 -4.38 -4.67 6.27
CA TYR A 2 -5.69 -3.99 6.21
C TYR A 2 -6.29 -3.60 7.57
N TYR A 3 -6.35 -4.54 8.52
CA TYR A 3 -6.87 -4.28 9.87
C TYR A 3 -6.04 -3.24 10.64
N ASN A 4 -4.71 -3.27 10.51
CA ASN A 4 -3.82 -2.33 11.19
C ASN A 4 -3.96 -0.91 10.61
N LEU A 5 -4.00 -0.80 9.28
CA LEU A 5 -4.22 0.48 8.58
C LEU A 5 -5.56 1.11 9.01
N ARG A 6 -6.63 0.33 9.08
CA ARG A 6 -7.93 0.83 9.58
C ARG A 6 -7.87 1.32 11.03
N ARG A 7 -7.13 0.63 11.90
CA ARG A 7 -6.93 1.08 13.29
C ARG A 7 -6.18 2.40 13.40
N GLN A 8 -5.38 2.74 12.39
CA GLN A 8 -4.64 4.00 12.28
C GLN A 8 -5.42 5.08 11.52
N GLY A 9 -6.69 4.84 11.16
CA GLY A 9 -7.53 5.79 10.44
C GLY A 9 -7.31 5.81 8.92
N ILE A 10 -6.43 4.94 8.39
CA ILE A 10 -6.19 4.82 6.96
C ILE A 10 -7.22 3.89 6.34
N THR A 11 -8.04 4.43 5.44
CA THR A 11 -9.03 3.66 4.70
C THR A 11 -8.46 3.29 3.33
N VAL A 12 -8.12 2.02 3.15
CA VAL A 12 -7.82 1.43 1.84
C VAL A 12 -9.14 1.03 1.19
N ARG A 13 -9.38 1.47 -0.05
CA ARG A 13 -10.68 1.31 -0.72
C ARG A 13 -11.03 -0.15 -1.04
N ASN A 14 -10.04 -1.00 -1.28
CA ASN A 14 -10.25 -2.41 -1.56
C ASN A 14 -9.19 -3.29 -0.88
N THR A 15 -9.51 -4.57 -0.65
CA THR A 15 -8.57 -5.53 -0.04
C THR A 15 -7.47 -5.99 -1.00
N ILE A 16 -7.67 -5.82 -2.31
CA ILE A 16 -6.71 -6.21 -3.36
C ILE A 16 -5.45 -5.33 -3.29
N ASP A 17 -5.59 -4.02 -3.04
CA ASP A 17 -4.46 -3.09 -2.90
C ASP A 17 -3.57 -3.50 -1.71
N CYS A 18 -4.18 -3.98 -0.61
CA CYS A 18 -3.41 -4.56 0.49
C CYS A 18 -2.67 -5.84 0.08
N CYS A 19 -3.26 -6.70 -0.76
CA CYS A 19 -2.58 -7.90 -1.27
C CYS A 19 -1.43 -7.54 -2.21
N ILE A 20 -1.63 -6.58 -3.11
CA ILE A 20 -0.59 -6.08 -4.02
C ILE A 20 0.57 -5.48 -3.20
N ALA A 21 0.26 -4.61 -2.24
CA ALA A 21 1.27 -3.99 -1.40
C ALA A 21 2.02 -5.01 -0.53
N ALA A 22 1.31 -5.98 0.06
CA ALA A 22 1.92 -7.05 0.84
C ALA A 22 2.88 -7.88 -0.02
N SER A 23 2.47 -8.24 -1.25
CA SER A 23 3.33 -8.98 -2.19
C SER A 23 4.57 -8.16 -2.58
N ALA A 24 4.41 -6.87 -2.87
CA ALA A 24 5.55 -5.99 -3.17
C ALA A 24 6.52 -5.90 -1.99
N ILE A 25 6.03 -5.78 -0.76
CA ILE A 25 6.86 -5.77 0.47
C ILE A 25 7.57 -7.11 0.63
N GLU A 26 6.85 -8.23 0.54
CA GLU A 26 7.39 -9.58 0.73
C GLU A 26 8.54 -9.89 -0.23
N HIS A 27 8.42 -9.43 -1.48
CA HIS A 27 9.43 -9.63 -2.52
C HIS A 27 10.42 -8.47 -2.66
N ASN A 28 10.39 -7.46 -1.77
CA ASN A 28 11.23 -6.27 -1.82
C ASN A 28 11.20 -5.55 -3.19
N LEU A 29 10.02 -5.43 -3.78
CA LEU A 29 9.80 -4.82 -5.09
C LEU A 29 9.44 -3.33 -4.97
N LEU A 30 9.79 -2.57 -6.00
CA LEU A 30 9.24 -1.24 -6.24
C LEU A 30 7.86 -1.37 -6.90
N LEU A 31 6.83 -0.82 -6.27
CA LEU A 31 5.49 -0.76 -6.84
C LEU A 31 5.29 0.55 -7.63
N LEU A 32 5.16 0.44 -8.96
CA LEU A 32 4.79 1.55 -9.82
C LEU A 32 3.27 1.60 -9.99
N HIS A 33 2.62 2.74 -9.73
CA HIS A 33 1.15 2.84 -9.75
C HIS A 33 0.64 4.24 -10.09
N ILE A 34 -0.68 4.37 -10.27
CA ILE A 34 -1.40 5.65 -10.38
C ILE A 34 -2.46 5.84 -9.27
N ASP A 35 -2.52 4.89 -8.32
CA ASP A 35 -3.52 4.88 -7.24
C ASP A 35 -2.97 5.48 -5.93
N ARG A 36 -3.62 6.52 -5.40
CA ARG A 36 -3.23 7.20 -4.15
C ARG A 36 -3.28 6.32 -2.90
N ASP A 37 -4.00 5.20 -2.93
CA ASP A 37 -4.15 4.33 -1.76
C ASP A 37 -2.81 3.67 -1.40
N PHE A 38 -1.95 3.42 -2.38
CA PHE A 38 -0.58 2.93 -2.15
C PHE A 38 0.32 3.97 -1.47
N GLU A 39 0.09 5.26 -1.71
CA GLU A 39 0.79 6.34 -0.99
C GLU A 39 0.39 6.33 0.48
N ALA A 40 -0.91 6.18 0.78
CA ALA A 40 -1.42 6.08 2.15
C ALA A 40 -0.92 4.81 2.85
N ILE A 41 -0.90 3.67 2.15
CA ILE A 41 -0.33 2.42 2.64
C ILE A 41 1.16 2.59 3.01
N ALA A 42 1.93 3.28 2.19
CA ALA A 42 3.36 3.49 2.40
C ALA A 42 3.67 4.37 3.62
N GLN A 43 2.70 5.14 4.14
CA GLN A 43 2.90 5.95 5.35
C GLN A 43 3.12 5.09 6.61
N GLU A 44 2.52 3.90 6.66
CA GLU A 44 2.51 3.02 7.85
C GLU A 44 3.15 1.65 7.59
N THR A 45 3.79 1.48 6.44
CA THR A 45 4.42 0.22 6.04
C THR A 45 5.76 0.47 5.35
N SER A 46 6.54 -0.59 5.11
CA SER A 46 7.78 -0.52 4.34
C SER A 46 7.56 -0.59 2.82
N LEU A 47 6.35 -0.29 2.33
CA LEU A 47 6.06 -0.33 0.90
C LEU A 47 6.92 0.70 0.15
N ASN A 48 7.77 0.22 -0.75
CA ASN A 48 8.47 1.07 -1.71
C ASN A 48 7.57 1.31 -2.92
N GLN A 49 7.15 2.55 -3.14
CA GLN A 49 6.24 2.92 -4.23
C GLN A 49 6.67 4.18 -4.96
N ILE A 50 6.33 4.24 -6.26
CA ILE A 50 6.38 5.46 -7.07
C ILE A 50 5.04 5.62 -7.77
N ARG A 51 4.46 6.80 -7.63
CA ARG A 51 3.27 7.22 -8.38
C ARG A 51 3.67 7.83 -9.73
N LEU A 52 3.05 7.33 -10.80
CA LEU A 52 3.12 7.94 -12.13
C LEU A 52 2.13 9.11 -12.24
N ASN A 53 2.56 10.16 -12.92
CA ASN A 53 1.79 11.39 -13.17
C ASN A 53 0.55 11.12 -14.03
#